data_AF-A0AAU9TYD1-F1
#
_entry.id   AF-A0AAU9TYD1-F1
#
_cell.length_a   1.000
_cell.length_b   1.000
_cell.length_c   1.000
_cell.angle_alpha   90.00
_cell.angle_beta   90.00
_cell.angle_gamma   90.00
#
_symmetry.space_group_name_H-M   'P 1'
#
loop_
_entity.id
_entity.type
_entity.pdbx_description
1 polymer ?
#
loop_
_entity_poly.entity_id
_entity_poly.type
_entity_poly.pdbx_seq_one_letter_code
_entity_poly.pdbx_strand_id
1 'polypeptide(L)'
;MAARLSGAEEVILIGDINQLLYIDRDNLIAMRYCRPTLVTTISCELSCTHRKPKDVAFAISEVYETIYSSSAKIRSLRVESLT
;
A
#
# COMPACT_ATOMS: atom_id res chain seq x y z
N MET A 1 0.71 13.06 16.53
CA MET A 1 0.39 13.01 17.97
C MET A 1 0.76 11.65 18.57
N ALA A 2 0.32 10.52 18.00
CA ALA A 2 0.66 9.17 18.48
C ALA A 2 2.16 8.93 18.72
N ALA A 3 3.04 9.28 17.77
CA ALA A 3 4.49 9.12 17.91
C ALA A 3 5.10 9.91 19.09
N ARG A 4 4.53 11.08 19.42
CA ARG A 4 4.99 11.90 20.56
C ARG A 4 4.40 11.42 21.88
N LEU A 5 3.17 10.90 21.84
CA LEU A 5 2.45 10.40 23.01
C LEU A 5 2.92 9.01 23.46
N SER A 6 3.51 8.22 22.56
CA SER A 6 4.00 6.88 22.88
C SER A 6 5.21 6.90 23.82
N GLY A 7 5.94 8.02 23.92
CA GLY A 7 7.22 8.08 24.64
C GLY A 7 8.29 7.17 24.04
N ALA A 8 8.08 6.68 22.81
CA ALA A 8 9.02 5.80 22.14
C ALA A 8 10.24 6.58 21.66
N GLU A 9 11.41 5.95 21.74
CA GLU A 9 12.66 6.49 21.21
C GLU A 9 12.63 6.55 19.67
N GLU A 10 12.04 5.53 19.06
CA GLU A 10 11.90 5.42 17.61
C GLU A 10 10.49 4.95 17.22
N VAL A 11 10.05 5.34 16.02
CA VAL A 11 8.75 4.96 15.46
C VAL A 11 8.93 4.50 14.04
N ILE A 12 8.43 3.31 13.73
CA ILE A 12 8.43 2.73 12.39
C ILE A 12 7.05 2.92 11.77
N LEU A 13 7.01 3.50 10.58
CA LEU A 13 5.79 3.69 9.81
C LEU A 13 5.74 2.70 8.65
N ILE A 14 4.74 1.83 8.65
CA ILE A 14 4.54 0.80 7.63
C ILE A 14 3.26 1.12 6.87
N GLY A 15 3.33 1.09 5.55
CA GLY A 15 2.19 1.35 4.69
C GLY A 15 2.50 1.08 3.23
N ASP A 16 1.55 1.43 2.38
CA ASP A 16 1.63 1.26 0.93
C ASP A 16 1.21 2.58 0.27
N ILE A 17 2.12 3.20 -0.46
CA ILE A 17 1.94 4.54 -1.04
C ILE A 17 0.85 4.60 -2.12
N ASN A 18 0.55 3.45 -2.75
CA ASN A 18 -0.43 3.35 -3.82
C ASN A 18 -1.80 2.87 -3.29
N GLN A 19 -1.94 2.66 -1.98
CA GLN A 19 -3.23 2.40 -1.33
C GLN A 19 -3.97 3.70 -0.97
N LEU A 20 -5.19 3.54 -0.42
CA LEU A 20 -6.04 4.65 -0.04
C LEU A 20 -5.35 5.56 0.97
N LEU A 21 -5.38 6.86 0.66
CA LEU A 21 -4.91 7.90 1.57
C LEU A 21 -5.83 8.02 2.79
N TYR A 22 -5.28 8.53 3.89
CA TYR A 22 -6.09 8.88 5.06
C TYR A 22 -7.18 9.88 4.66
N ILE A 23 -8.42 9.56 5.04
CA ILE A 23 -9.59 10.43 4.86
C ILE A 23 -9.89 11.03 6.22
N ASP A 24 -9.76 12.36 6.30
CA ASP A 24 -10.21 13.13 7.44
C ASP A 24 -11.75 13.09 7.51
N ARG A 25 -12.27 12.47 8.57
CA ARG A 25 -13.71 12.27 8.78
C ARG A 25 -14.32 13.33 9.69
N ASP A 26 -13.50 14.13 10.36
CA ASP A 26 -13.96 15.14 11.30
C ASP A 26 -14.39 16.42 10.59
N ASN A 27 -14.01 16.57 9.32
CA ASN A 27 -14.37 17.69 8.48
C ASN A 27 -15.28 17.24 7.32
N LEU A 28 -16.31 18.05 7.03
CA LEU A 28 -17.24 17.84 5.89
C LEU A 28 -16.53 17.85 4.54
N ILE A 29 -15.35 18.47 4.47
CA ILE A 29 -14.46 18.53 3.31
C ILE A 29 -13.08 18.12 3.79
N ALA A 30 -12.45 17.16 3.13
CA ALA A 30 -11.09 16.74 3.45
C ALA A 30 -10.14 17.93 3.27
N MET A 31 -9.70 18.54 4.36
CA MET A 31 -8.89 19.76 4.30
C MET A 31 -7.49 19.49 3.77
N ARG A 32 -6.96 18.28 4.01
CA ARG A 32 -5.65 17.84 3.51
C ARG A 32 -5.58 16.32 3.36
N TYR A 33 -5.05 15.86 2.24
CA TYR A 33 -4.58 14.49 2.10
C TYR A 33 -3.22 14.35 2.79
N CYS A 34 -3.19 13.69 3.93
CA CYS A 34 -1.95 13.41 4.65
C CYS A 34 -1.23 12.21 4.01
N ARG A 35 -0.10 12.46 3.35
CA ARG A 35 0.81 11.40 2.89
C ARG A 35 1.89 11.14 3.93
N PRO A 36 2.12 9.89 4.34
CA PRO A 36 3.25 9.49 5.20
C PRO A 36 4.60 10.06 4.76
N THR A 37 4.82 10.14 3.45
CA THR A 37 6.06 10.62 2.83
C THR A 37 6.34 12.11 3.04
N LEU A 38 5.36 12.90 3.51
CA LEU A 38 5.58 14.29 3.90
C LEU A 38 6.25 14.42 5.28
N VAL A 39 6.21 13.35 6.09
CA VAL A 39 6.70 13.35 7.48
C VAL A 39 8.00 12.55 7.61
N THR A 40 8.18 11.52 6.79
CA THR A 40 9.37 10.66 6.80
C THR A 40 9.74 10.19 5.41
N THR A 41 11.02 9.92 5.17
CA THR A 41 11.49 9.25 3.96
C THR A 41 11.22 7.74 4.04
N ILE A 42 11.24 7.09 2.87
CA ILE A 42 11.15 5.63 2.77
C ILE A 42 12.55 5.05 3.05
N SER A 43 12.68 4.24 4.09
CA SER A 43 13.94 3.58 4.45
C SER A 43 14.06 2.16 3.88
N CYS A 44 12.93 1.52 3.57
CA CYS A 44 12.87 0.15 3.08
C CYS A 44 11.62 -0.05 2.21
N GLU A 45 11.80 -0.68 1.04
CA GLU A 45 10.71 -1.10 0.16
C GLU A 45 10.60 -2.63 0.14
N LEU A 46 9.38 -3.14 0.26
CA LEU A 46 9.09 -4.57 0.22
C LEU A 46 8.46 -4.93 -1.14
N SER A 47 9.16 -5.76 -1.90
CA SER A 47 8.77 -6.16 -3.26
C SER A 47 7.98 -7.47 -3.33
N CYS A 48 7.96 -8.27 -2.25
CA CYS A 48 7.29 -9.56 -2.25
C CYS A 48 5.84 -9.45 -1.74
N THR A 49 4.88 -9.90 -2.54
CA THR A 49 3.52 -10.19 -2.06
C THR A 49 3.35 -11.68 -1.79
N HIS A 50 3.11 -12.02 -0.53
CA HIS A 50 2.86 -13.40 -0.12
C HIS A 50 1.40 -13.84 -0.35
N ARG A 51 0.49 -12.88 -0.53
CA ARG A 51 -0.95 -13.11 -0.59
C ARG A 51 -1.49 -13.18 -2.01
N LYS A 52 -1.00 -12.32 -2.91
CA LYS A 52 -1.59 -12.17 -4.24
C LYS A 52 -1.10 -13.28 -5.18
N PRO A 53 -1.95 -13.83 -6.05
CA PRO A 53 -1.54 -14.72 -7.13
C PRO A 53 -0.65 -14.01 -8.17
N LYS A 54 0.05 -14.77 -9.01
CA LYS A 54 1.03 -14.22 -9.97
C LYS A 54 0.38 -13.30 -11.01
N ASP A 55 -0.83 -13.59 -11.48
CA ASP A 55 -1.56 -12.73 -12.41
C ASP A 55 -1.88 -11.35 -11.82
N VAL A 56 -2.22 -11.28 -10.53
CA VAL A 56 -2.44 -10.02 -9.84
C VAL A 56 -1.12 -9.28 -9.62
N ALA A 57 -0.04 -9.98 -9.25
CA ALA A 57 1.28 -9.36 -9.10
C ALA A 57 1.79 -8.77 -10.43
N PHE A 58 1.56 -9.47 -11.54
CA PHE A 58 1.81 -8.96 -12.88
C PHE A 58 0.96 -7.73 -13.20
N ALA A 59 -0.34 -7.73 -12.89
CA ALA A 59 -1.18 -6.57 -13.15
C ALA A 59 -0.77 -5.32 -12.36
N ILE A 60 -0.29 -5.50 -11.12
CA ILE A 60 0.15 -4.36 -10.28
C ILE A 60 1.60 -3.95 -10.53
N SER A 61 2.40 -4.71 -11.29
CA SER A 61 3.76 -4.27 -11.63
C SER A 61 3.81 -3.01 -12.49
N GLU A 62 2.69 -2.62 -13.10
CA GLU A 62 2.51 -1.31 -13.75
C GLU A 62 2.66 -0.13 -12.78
N VAL A 63 2.46 -0.36 -11.48
CA VAL A 63 2.50 0.67 -10.43
C VAL A 63 3.68 0.47 -9.46
N TYR A 64 4.18 -0.76 -9.35
CA TYR A 64 5.31 -1.10 -8.48
C TYR A 64 6.44 -1.74 -9.31
N GLU A 65 7.58 -1.07 -9.39
CA GLU A 65 8.69 -1.43 -10.30
C GLU A 65 9.23 -2.85 -10.12
N THR A 66 9.26 -3.37 -8.89
CA THR A 66 9.95 -4.64 -8.57
C THR A 66 9.04 -5.71 -7.95
N ILE A 67 7.72 -5.54 -8.01
CA ILE A 67 6.80 -6.42 -7.28
C ILE A 67 6.77 -7.84 -7.87
N TYR A 68 6.80 -8.85 -6.99
CA TYR A 68 6.64 -10.25 -7.37
C TYR A 68 5.81 -11.01 -6.33
N SER A 69 5.22 -12.13 -6.75
CA SER A 69 4.45 -13.00 -5.86
C SER A 69 5.21 -14.26 -5.48
N SER A 70 5.23 -14.58 -4.18
CA SER A 70 5.69 -15.89 -3.70
C SER A 70 4.60 -16.97 -3.77
N SER A 71 3.39 -16.63 -4.23
CA SER A 71 2.29 -17.58 -4.35
C SER A 71 2.51 -18.55 -5.51
N ALA A 72 2.20 -19.83 -5.29
CA ALA A 72 2.16 -20.82 -6.36
C ALA A 72 0.97 -20.62 -7.32
N LYS A 73 -0.07 -19.88 -6.91
CA LYS A 73 -1.27 -19.65 -7.72
C LYS A 73 -0.95 -18.72 -8.88
N ILE A 74 -1.13 -19.20 -10.11
CA ILE A 74 -0.83 -18.43 -11.33
C ILE A 74 -1.98 -17.49 -11.67
N ARG A 75 -3.21 -18.01 -11.79
CA ARG A 75 -4.37 -17.27 -12.26
C ARG A 75 -5.47 -17.22 -11.20
N SER A 76 -6.12 -16.08 -11.06
CA SER A 76 -7.15 -15.80 -10.06
C SER A 76 -8.32 -15.01 -10.60
N LEU A 77 -8.12 -14.30 -11.71
CA LEU A 77 -9.16 -13.58 -12.42
C LEU A 77 -9.35 -14.16 -13.83
N ARG A 78 -10.60 -14.11 -14.30
CA ARG A 78 -10.98 -14.43 -15.68
C ARG A 78 -11.81 -13.28 -16.21
N VAL A 79 -11.66 -12.98 -17.50
CA VAL A 79 -12.58 -12.08 -18.19
C VAL A 79 -13.83 -12.92 -18.49
N GLU A 80 -14.98 -12.51 -17.95
CA GLU A 80 -16.26 -13.05 -18.41
C GLU A 80 -16.70 -12.27 -19.64
N SER A 81 -16.83 -12.98 -20.76
CA SER A 81 -17.52 -12.46 -21.94
C SER A 81 -19.01 -12.50 -21.66
N LEU A 82 -19.66 -11.33 -21.58
CA LEU A 82 -21.11 -11.22 -21.62
C LEU A 82 -21.55 -11.53 -23.06
N THR A 83 -21.83 -12.81 -23.34
CA THR A 83 -22.58 -13.26 -24.52
C THR A 83 -24.07 -13.25 -24.22
#